data_AF-A0A8H7KC58-F1
#
_entry.id   AF-A0A8H7KC58-F1
#
_cell.length_a   1.000
_cell.length_b   1.000
_cell.length_c   1.000
_cell.angle_alpha   90.00
_cell.angle_beta   90.00
_cell.angle_gamma   90.00
#
_symmetry.space_group_name_H-M   'P 1'
#
loop_
_entity.id
_entity.type
_entity.pdbx_description
1 polymer ?
#
loop_
_entity_poly.entity_id
_entity_poly.type
_entity_poly.pdbx_seq_one_letter_code
_entity_poly.pdbx_strand_id
1 'polypeptide(L)'
;MARITLNDSQRRIIQLSQEWGVVLPPAPARLERPTHPPSFRTPADDHTAESLLHKRAQEISQVRPKSGLSRAFSTNNLKKGKNWEPSHILEVLASWISQSGSPGVVEALIAKLSAAGFDLGAMQQQKSSILSRRRSVDSSMDRARLLKLAVQNNQLETVKVLLPHADTLSLDICLPPAIRAGNIQMVEALIRYGASPSQTPEGQDAFRQACSAPYLSDMVGFMLQAITPPSQILASQSMVDATRAGCRDTTLSLSRSFADGDHNQAEALQVAIGLGRRDLAIAIIMGNKPPQSEGVSAAFRTLVENHTLHPPTKLELMELLLCAGAKGDMVSHALQLACDSQFYDMANLLASYGVSIEYNEAYVLKSAISQGQIDLVRALLNGPSKLSATLASNCVSVIPRTYQTRTDIWSLISY
;
A
#
# COMPACT_ATOMS: atom_id res chain seq x y z
N MET A 1 -37.74 -11.03 16.66
CA MET A 1 -36.76 -9.90 16.70
C MET A 1 -36.72 -9.21 15.34
N ALA A 2 -36.43 -7.91 15.29
CA ALA A 2 -36.30 -7.19 14.02
C ALA A 2 -35.10 -7.71 13.20
N ARG A 3 -35.21 -7.75 11.86
CA ARG A 3 -34.08 -8.09 10.99
C ARG A 3 -32.93 -7.13 11.24
N ILE A 4 -31.71 -7.65 11.41
CA ILE A 4 -30.50 -6.81 11.48
C ILE A 4 -30.47 -5.93 10.22
N THR A 5 -30.53 -4.62 10.41
CA THR A 5 -30.49 -3.69 9.28
C THR A 5 -29.06 -3.45 8.84
N LEU A 6 -28.86 -2.98 7.61
CA LEU A 6 -27.54 -2.58 7.11
C LEU A 6 -26.85 -1.59 8.06
N ASN A 7 -27.63 -0.68 8.65
CA ASN A 7 -27.13 0.32 9.60
C ASN A 7 -26.66 -0.32 10.92
N ASP A 8 -27.34 -1.37 11.39
CA ASP A 8 -26.95 -2.09 12.60
C ASP A 8 -25.66 -2.89 12.35
N SER A 9 -25.53 -3.53 11.18
CA SER A 9 -24.30 -4.20 10.77
C SER A 9 -23.11 -3.23 10.70
N GLN A 10 -23.29 -2.04 10.13
CA GLN A 10 -22.24 -1.01 10.09
C GLN A 10 -21.84 -0.53 11.48
N ARG A 11 -22.80 -0.28 12.38
CA ARG A 11 -22.52 0.08 13.77
C ARG A 11 -21.75 -1.01 14.49
N ARG A 12 -22.12 -2.29 14.28
CA ARG A 12 -21.42 -3.42 14.88
C ARG A 12 -19.98 -3.54 14.39
N ILE A 13 -19.72 -3.32 13.09
CA ILE A 13 -18.34 -3.27 12.56
C ILE A 13 -17.51 -2.17 13.25
N ILE A 14 -18.09 -0.98 13.45
CA ILE A 14 -17.41 0.12 14.16
C ILE A 14 -17.14 -0.26 15.62
N GLN A 15 -18.06 -0.97 16.27
CA GLN A 15 -17.85 -1.45 17.65
C GLN A 15 -16.73 -2.50 17.71
N LEU A 16 -16.73 -3.47 16.79
CA LEU A 16 -15.67 -4.49 16.68
C LEU A 16 -14.30 -3.84 16.45
N SER A 17 -14.22 -2.77 15.66
CA SER A 17 -12.94 -2.08 15.42
C SER A 17 -12.41 -1.39 16.68
N GLN A 18 -13.29 -0.84 17.51
CA GLN A 18 -12.92 -0.29 18.82
C GLN A 18 -12.49 -1.39 19.78
N GLU A 19 -13.25 -2.49 19.87
CA GLU A 19 -12.94 -3.66 20.72
C GLU A 19 -11.57 -4.27 20.36
N TRP A 20 -11.21 -4.29 19.07
CA TRP A 20 -9.95 -4.85 18.58
C TRP A 20 -8.80 -3.83 18.48
N GLY A 21 -8.99 -2.59 18.95
CA GLY A 21 -7.95 -1.56 18.93
C GLY A 21 -7.53 -1.11 17.53
N VAL A 22 -8.43 -1.18 16.55
CA VAL A 22 -8.21 -0.69 15.18
C VAL A 22 -8.92 0.64 15.01
N VAL A 23 -8.19 1.72 15.27
CA VAL A 23 -8.62 3.08 14.98
C VAL A 23 -8.19 3.46 13.56
N LEU A 24 -9.14 3.85 12.73
CA LEU A 24 -8.84 4.30 11.37
C LEU A 24 -8.17 5.69 11.41
N PRO A 25 -6.96 5.86 10.85
CA PRO A 25 -6.34 7.16 10.75
C PRO A 25 -7.15 8.05 9.78
N PRO A 26 -7.15 9.38 10.00
CA PRO A 26 -7.69 10.31 9.02
C PRO A 26 -6.93 10.16 7.69
N ALA A 27 -7.60 10.45 6.58
CA ALA A 27 -6.95 10.42 5.27
C ALA A 27 -5.76 11.40 5.29
N PRO A 28 -4.54 10.95 4.99
CA PRO A 28 -3.37 11.80 5.14
C PRO A 28 -3.33 12.87 4.06
N ALA A 29 -2.88 14.08 4.43
CA ALA A 29 -2.70 15.18 3.49
C ALA A 29 -1.58 14.86 2.50
N ARG A 30 -1.66 15.44 1.29
CA ARG A 30 -0.60 15.27 0.29
C ARG A 30 0.66 16.01 0.71
N LEU A 31 1.82 15.44 0.41
CA LEU A 31 3.09 16.09 0.62
C LEU A 31 3.33 17.17 -0.44
N GLU A 32 3.61 18.39 0.01
CA GLU A 32 3.87 19.53 -0.86
C GLU A 32 5.38 19.74 -1.09
N ARG A 33 5.70 20.26 -2.27
CA ARG A 33 7.06 20.68 -2.60
C ARG A 33 7.47 21.85 -1.71
N PRO A 34 8.67 21.83 -1.09
CA PRO A 34 9.17 22.97 -0.33
C PRO A 34 9.21 24.24 -1.19
N THR A 35 8.69 25.35 -0.66
CA THR A 35 8.68 26.66 -1.34
C THR A 35 10.07 27.26 -1.48
N HIS A 36 10.95 27.00 -0.51
CA HIS A 36 12.35 27.38 -0.54
C HIS A 36 13.22 26.13 -0.38
N PRO A 37 13.99 25.73 -1.42
CA PRO A 37 14.94 24.65 -1.27
C PRO A 37 16.04 25.05 -0.28
N PRO A 38 16.54 24.12 0.54
CA PRO A 38 17.62 24.41 1.48
C PRO A 38 18.89 24.76 0.71
N SER A 39 19.57 25.83 1.15
CA SER A 39 20.89 26.23 0.65
C SER A 39 21.95 25.87 1.68
N PHE A 40 23.06 25.31 1.21
CA PHE A 40 24.21 24.91 2.04
C PHE A 40 25.47 25.69 1.68
N ARG A 41 25.37 26.56 0.66
CA ARG A 41 26.49 27.31 0.11
C ARG A 41 27.01 28.37 1.06
N THR A 42 28.32 28.35 1.26
CA THR A 42 29.10 29.38 1.95
C THR A 42 30.11 30.02 0.99
N PRO A 43 30.67 31.20 1.33
CA PRO A 43 31.72 31.81 0.51
C PRO A 43 32.98 30.94 0.36
N ALA A 44 33.26 30.06 1.33
CA ALA A 44 34.39 29.13 1.25
C ALA A 44 34.17 28.08 0.15
N ASP A 45 32.93 27.61 -0.03
CA ASP A 45 32.60 26.61 -1.03
C ASP A 45 32.85 27.10 -2.47
N ASP A 46 32.66 28.41 -2.72
CA ASP A 46 32.98 29.03 -4.01
C ASP A 46 34.48 28.97 -4.35
N HIS A 47 35.32 29.19 -3.35
CA HIS A 47 36.77 29.09 -3.50
C HIS A 47 37.18 27.63 -3.74
N THR A 48 36.60 26.69 -2.99
CA THR A 48 36.85 25.25 -3.16
C THR A 48 36.42 24.79 -4.55
N ALA A 49 35.21 25.15 -5.00
CA ALA A 49 34.71 24.82 -6.33
C ALA A 49 35.64 25.35 -7.44
N GLU A 50 36.11 26.60 -7.32
CA GLU A 50 37.04 27.18 -8.28
C GLU A 50 38.40 26.46 -8.26
N SER A 51 38.91 26.08 -7.08
CA SER A 51 40.17 25.35 -6.95
C SER A 51 40.12 23.96 -7.60
N LEU A 52 38.99 23.24 -7.47
CA LEU A 52 38.78 21.93 -8.07
C LEU A 52 38.78 21.99 -9.60
N LEU A 53 38.13 23.01 -10.17
CA LEU A 53 38.11 23.24 -11.62
C LEU A 53 39.51 23.56 -12.16
N HIS A 54 40.29 24.37 -11.44
CA HIS A 54 41.68 24.65 -11.81
C HIS A 54 42.57 23.40 -11.72
N LYS A 55 42.45 22.61 -10.65
CA LYS A 55 43.19 21.35 -10.49
C LYS A 55 42.91 20.40 -11.64
N ARG A 56 41.63 20.22 -12.01
CA ARG A 56 41.23 19.38 -13.14
C ARG A 56 41.80 19.88 -14.47
N ALA A 57 41.78 21.20 -14.69
CA ALA A 57 42.39 21.80 -15.88
C ALA A 57 43.90 21.55 -15.96
N GLN A 58 44.60 21.58 -14.82
CA GLN A 58 46.03 21.25 -14.74
C GLN A 58 46.29 19.77 -15.06
N GLU A 59 45.52 18.84 -14.48
CA GLU A 59 45.62 17.39 -14.74
C GLU A 59 45.46 17.07 -16.24
N ILE A 60 44.44 17.64 -16.89
CA ILE A 60 44.20 17.44 -18.33
C ILE A 60 45.37 17.98 -19.17
N SER A 61 45.97 19.10 -18.76
CA SER A 61 47.12 19.70 -19.44
C SER A 61 48.40 18.86 -19.31
N GLN A 62 48.55 18.10 -18.22
CA GLN A 62 49.71 17.22 -17.99
C GLN A 62 49.60 15.92 -18.77
N VAL A 63 48.39 15.35 -18.90
CA VAL A 63 48.15 14.09 -19.61
C VAL A 63 48.22 14.26 -21.15
N ARG A 64 47.96 15.46 -21.68
CA ARG A 64 48.04 15.76 -23.11
C ARG A 64 48.99 16.94 -23.39
N PRO A 65 50.30 16.70 -23.49
CA PRO A 65 51.24 17.76 -23.87
C PRO A 65 50.91 18.29 -25.27
N LYS A 66 50.88 19.62 -25.40
CA LYS A 66 50.52 20.33 -26.64
C LYS A 66 51.48 19.95 -27.77
N SER A 67 51.02 19.16 -28.75
CA SER A 67 51.77 18.99 -30.01
C SER A 67 51.58 20.24 -30.90
N GLY A 68 52.67 20.76 -31.45
CA GLY A 68 52.74 22.10 -32.07
C GLY A 68 51.78 22.37 -33.23
N LEU A 69 51.20 21.34 -33.85
CA LEU A 69 50.28 21.46 -34.99
C LEU A 69 48.79 21.43 -34.60
N SER A 70 48.46 21.09 -33.35
CA SER A 70 47.05 21.01 -32.88
C SER A 70 46.45 22.36 -32.43
N ARG A 71 47.25 23.43 -32.39
CA ARG A 71 46.81 24.77 -31.94
C ARG A 71 45.72 25.40 -32.82
N ALA A 72 45.64 25.04 -34.10
CA ALA A 72 44.73 25.71 -35.04
C ALA A 72 43.31 25.14 -35.06
N PHE A 73 43.08 23.93 -34.53
CA PHE A 73 41.76 23.26 -34.59
C PHE A 73 41.32 22.61 -33.27
N SER A 74 42.01 22.90 -32.16
CA SER A 74 41.62 22.36 -30.86
C SER A 74 40.37 23.07 -30.34
N THR A 75 39.26 22.34 -30.22
CA THR A 75 38.08 22.67 -29.41
C THR A 75 38.37 22.72 -27.90
N ASN A 76 39.65 22.76 -27.50
CA ASN A 76 40.17 22.44 -26.18
C ASN A 76 40.29 23.67 -25.25
N ASN A 77 39.45 24.68 -25.47
CA ASN A 77 39.36 25.84 -24.58
C ASN A 77 38.45 25.51 -23.40
N LEU A 78 39.05 24.99 -22.32
CA LEU A 78 38.40 24.70 -21.03
C LEU A 78 37.62 25.88 -20.45
N LYS A 79 38.04 27.11 -20.80
CA LYS A 79 37.29 28.34 -20.54
C LYS A 79 36.79 28.92 -21.87
N LYS A 80 35.48 29.04 -22.04
CA LYS A 80 34.86 29.83 -23.11
C LYS A 80 34.66 31.25 -22.59
N GLY A 81 35.65 32.11 -22.80
CA GLY A 81 35.64 33.47 -22.26
C GLY A 81 35.74 33.46 -20.73
N LYS A 82 34.77 34.07 -20.03
CA LYS A 82 34.74 34.16 -18.56
C LYS A 82 34.26 32.86 -17.87
N ASN A 83 33.69 31.91 -18.62
CA ASN A 83 33.00 30.75 -18.07
C ASN A 83 33.72 29.43 -18.39
N TRP A 84 33.58 28.46 -17.48
CA TRP A 84 34.09 27.09 -17.64
C TRP A 84 33.21 26.28 -18.61
N GLU A 85 33.81 25.30 -19.27
CA GLU A 85 33.04 24.38 -20.13
C GLU A 85 32.12 23.46 -19.29
N PRO A 86 30.83 23.31 -19.66
CA PRO A 86 29.86 22.50 -18.91
C PRO A 86 30.25 21.05 -18.68
N SER A 87 30.87 20.39 -19.66
CA SER A 87 31.32 18.98 -19.58
C SER A 87 32.31 18.77 -18.42
N HIS A 88 33.28 19.67 -18.28
CA HIS A 88 34.27 19.63 -17.21
C HIS A 88 33.67 19.91 -15.84
N ILE A 89 32.69 20.81 -15.75
CA ILE A 89 31.97 21.06 -14.49
C ILE A 89 31.20 19.79 -14.07
N LEU A 90 30.52 19.12 -15.01
CA LEU A 90 29.79 17.87 -14.74
C LEU A 90 30.70 16.73 -14.28
N GLU A 91 31.90 16.59 -14.86
CA GLU A 91 32.89 15.61 -14.40
C GLU A 91 33.39 15.89 -12.97
N VAL A 92 33.74 17.15 -12.68
CA VAL A 92 34.19 17.55 -11.34
C VAL A 92 33.07 17.34 -10.33
N LEU A 93 31.84 17.68 -10.69
CA LEU A 93 30.66 17.49 -9.85
C LEU A 93 30.41 15.99 -9.60
N ALA A 94 30.47 15.13 -10.62
CA ALA A 94 30.33 13.69 -10.47
C ALA A 94 31.43 13.11 -9.55
N SER A 95 32.68 13.54 -9.72
CA SER A 95 33.79 13.12 -8.87
C SER A 95 33.61 13.59 -7.43
N TRP A 96 33.13 14.81 -7.21
CA TRP A 96 32.91 15.38 -5.88
C TRP A 96 31.79 14.66 -5.14
N ILE A 97 30.67 14.39 -5.82
CA ILE A 97 29.57 13.58 -5.28
C ILE A 97 30.06 12.16 -4.97
N SER A 98 30.88 11.55 -5.84
CA SER A 98 31.41 10.21 -5.56
C SER A 98 32.31 10.15 -4.31
N GLN A 99 32.90 11.28 -3.93
CA GLN A 99 33.78 11.41 -2.76
C GLN A 99 33.04 11.88 -1.51
N SER A 100 31.70 12.00 -1.55
CA SER A 100 30.89 12.53 -0.44
C SER A 100 31.34 13.92 0.02
N GLY A 101 31.67 14.78 -0.94
CA GLY A 101 32.05 16.16 -0.66
C GLY A 101 30.89 17.03 -0.19
N SER A 102 31.23 18.24 0.30
CA SER A 102 30.27 19.21 0.85
C SER A 102 29.14 19.55 -0.14
N PRO A 103 27.86 19.60 0.31
CA PRO A 103 26.73 20.02 -0.52
C PRO A 103 26.81 21.49 -0.95
N GLY A 104 27.48 22.35 -0.15
CA GLY A 104 27.70 23.76 -0.51
C GLY A 104 28.58 23.92 -1.75
N VAL A 105 29.60 23.05 -1.91
CA VAL A 105 30.45 23.01 -3.11
C VAL A 105 29.65 22.53 -4.33
N VAL A 106 28.73 21.59 -4.14
CA VAL A 106 27.82 21.13 -5.20
C VAL A 106 26.95 22.30 -5.68
N GLU A 107 26.36 23.05 -4.76
CA GLU A 107 25.56 24.24 -5.07
C GLU A 107 26.38 25.32 -5.81
N ALA A 108 27.63 25.56 -5.39
CA ALA A 108 28.54 26.48 -6.08
C ALA A 108 28.90 26.01 -7.50
N LEU A 109 29.14 24.72 -7.70
CA LEU A 109 29.40 24.14 -9.03
C LEU A 109 28.17 24.22 -9.95
N ILE A 110 26.96 24.00 -9.42
CA ILE A 110 25.70 24.18 -10.15
C ILE A 110 25.52 25.65 -10.58
N ALA A 111 25.83 26.61 -9.70
CA ALA A 111 25.77 28.02 -10.04
C ALA A 111 26.78 28.42 -11.15
N LYS A 112 27.97 27.80 -11.17
CA LYS A 112 28.95 27.99 -12.26
C LYS A 112 28.49 27.33 -13.57
N LEU A 113 27.79 26.21 -13.49
CA LEU A 113 27.20 25.53 -14.64
C LEU A 113 26.09 26.37 -15.29
N SER A 114 25.19 26.95 -14.47
CA SER A 114 24.16 27.87 -14.97
C SER A 114 24.77 29.15 -15.55
N ALA A 115 25.80 29.71 -14.92
CA ALA A 115 26.54 30.85 -15.45
C ALA A 115 27.22 30.54 -16.80
N ALA A 116 27.64 29.30 -17.04
CA ALA A 116 28.16 28.83 -18.32
C ALA A 116 27.09 28.65 -19.42
N GLY A 117 25.83 28.98 -19.13
CA GLY A 117 24.71 28.86 -20.06
C GLY A 117 24.12 27.45 -20.13
N PHE A 118 24.47 26.58 -19.18
CA PHE A 118 23.88 25.25 -19.05
C PHE A 118 22.93 25.24 -17.86
N ASP A 119 21.65 25.46 -18.14
CA ASP A 119 20.63 25.43 -17.11
C ASP A 119 20.23 23.97 -16.80
N LEU A 120 20.22 23.62 -15.52
CA LEU A 120 19.71 22.33 -15.05
C LEU A 120 18.19 22.33 -14.87
N GLY A 121 17.55 23.49 -14.70
CA GLY A 121 16.12 23.63 -14.37
C GLY A 121 15.21 24.18 -15.48
N ALA A 122 15.74 24.67 -16.60
CA ALA A 122 14.89 25.23 -17.66
C ALA A 122 14.11 24.14 -18.43
N MET A 123 12.80 24.14 -18.25
CA MET A 123 11.86 23.56 -19.21
C MET A 123 12.02 24.30 -20.55
N GLN A 124 12.81 23.74 -21.48
CA GLN A 124 13.10 24.36 -22.77
C GLN A 124 11.83 24.44 -23.64
N GLN A 125 11.03 25.50 -23.46
CA GLN A 125 10.15 26.00 -24.52
C GLN A 125 10.98 26.83 -25.51
N GLN A 126 11.86 26.17 -26.27
CA GLN A 126 12.59 26.78 -27.38
C GLN A 126 12.46 25.87 -28.60
N LYS A 127 11.95 26.43 -29.69
CA LYS A 127 11.66 25.79 -30.98
C LYS A 127 12.75 24.79 -31.38
N SER A 128 12.34 23.54 -31.62
CA SER A 128 13.25 22.40 -31.82
C SER A 128 14.07 22.53 -33.10
N SER A 129 15.36 22.80 -32.95
CA SER A 129 16.38 22.44 -33.94
C SER A 129 16.84 21.01 -33.69
N ILE A 130 17.08 20.23 -34.74
CA ILE A 130 17.47 18.80 -34.65
C ILE A 130 18.78 18.62 -33.84
N LEU A 131 19.62 19.66 -33.77
CA LEU A 131 20.87 19.69 -32.98
C LEU A 131 20.65 19.96 -31.48
N SER A 132 19.57 20.66 -31.09
CA SER A 132 19.27 20.91 -29.66
C SER A 132 18.73 19.65 -28.97
N ARG A 133 18.09 18.76 -29.73
CA ARG A 133 17.53 17.50 -29.21
C ARG A 133 18.61 16.52 -28.73
N ARG A 134 19.76 16.41 -29.41
CA ARG A 134 20.88 15.55 -28.95
C ARG A 134 21.52 16.07 -27.65
N ARG A 135 21.80 17.38 -27.55
CA ARG A 135 22.33 17.99 -26.31
C ARG A 135 21.38 17.89 -25.12
N SER A 136 20.07 17.98 -25.37
CA SER A 136 19.05 17.86 -24.34
C SER A 136 19.01 16.47 -23.72
N VAL A 137 19.12 15.42 -24.54
CA VAL A 137 19.14 14.01 -24.07
C VAL A 137 20.38 13.72 -23.23
N ASP A 138 21.56 14.13 -23.69
CA ASP A 138 22.81 13.96 -22.93
C ASP A 138 22.73 14.70 -21.57
N SER A 139 22.16 15.91 -21.54
CA SER A 139 21.98 16.68 -20.30
C SER A 139 21.04 16.03 -19.29
N SER A 140 19.99 15.35 -19.75
CA SER A 140 19.04 14.65 -18.88
C SER A 140 19.68 13.39 -18.28
N MET A 141 20.46 12.67 -19.08
CA MET A 141 21.20 11.49 -18.64
C MET A 141 22.28 11.83 -17.61
N ASP A 142 22.98 12.94 -17.79
CA ASP A 142 23.98 13.43 -16.83
C ASP A 142 23.32 13.85 -15.50
N ARG A 143 22.16 14.52 -15.54
CA ARG A 143 21.39 14.87 -14.33
C ARG A 143 20.92 13.64 -13.55
N ALA A 144 20.32 12.67 -14.24
CA ALA A 144 19.89 11.41 -13.66
C ALA A 144 21.05 10.68 -12.98
N ARG A 145 22.22 10.70 -13.63
CA ARG A 145 23.45 10.07 -13.10
C ARG A 145 23.93 10.73 -11.81
N LEU A 146 23.96 12.06 -11.74
CA LEU A 146 24.41 12.79 -10.55
C LEU A 146 23.48 12.57 -9.36
N LEU A 147 22.16 12.64 -9.59
CA LEU A 147 21.18 12.36 -8.54
C LEU A 147 21.29 10.90 -8.06
N LYS A 148 21.40 9.95 -9.00
CA LYS A 148 21.56 8.53 -8.68
C LYS A 148 22.80 8.26 -7.83
N LEU A 149 23.94 8.88 -8.15
CA LEU A 149 25.16 8.77 -7.35
C LEU A 149 24.96 9.32 -5.93
N ALA A 150 24.34 10.49 -5.78
CA ALA A 150 24.07 11.07 -4.46
C ALA A 150 23.14 10.19 -3.62
N VAL A 151 22.11 9.60 -4.23
CA VAL A 151 21.19 8.66 -3.58
C VAL A 151 21.89 7.36 -3.19
N GLN A 152 22.68 6.78 -4.08
CA GLN A 152 23.44 5.55 -3.82
C GLN A 152 24.45 5.72 -2.68
N ASN A 153 25.05 6.91 -2.57
CA ASN A 153 25.97 7.25 -1.49
C ASN A 153 25.26 7.73 -0.21
N ASN A 154 23.93 7.70 -0.17
CA ASN A 154 23.11 8.12 0.96
C ASN A 154 23.33 9.58 1.42
N GLN A 155 23.62 10.49 0.48
CA GLN A 155 23.94 11.90 0.77
C GLN A 155 22.68 12.77 0.73
N LEU A 156 21.89 12.77 1.81
CA LEU A 156 20.60 13.48 1.86
C LEU A 156 20.70 14.98 1.50
N GLU A 157 21.69 15.69 2.04
CA GLU A 157 21.82 17.13 1.81
C GLU A 157 22.23 17.45 0.35
N THR A 158 23.12 16.64 -0.24
CA THR A 158 23.45 16.73 -1.67
C THR A 158 22.23 16.44 -2.54
N VAL A 159 21.43 15.43 -2.19
CA VAL A 159 20.17 15.15 -2.89
C VAL A 159 19.24 16.36 -2.82
N LYS A 160 19.03 16.97 -1.65
CA LYS A 160 18.19 18.17 -1.50
C LYS A 160 18.63 19.34 -2.40
N VAL A 161 19.92 19.51 -2.63
CA VAL A 161 20.47 20.53 -3.57
C VAL A 161 20.17 20.19 -5.03
N LEU A 162 20.16 18.90 -5.40
CA LEU A 162 19.92 18.45 -6.76
C LEU A 162 18.43 18.38 -7.13
N LEU A 163 17.55 18.14 -6.16
CA LEU A 163 16.11 17.96 -6.37
C LEU A 163 15.41 19.10 -7.15
N PRO A 164 15.69 20.40 -6.91
CA PRO A 164 15.08 21.49 -7.68
C PRO A 164 15.33 21.44 -9.18
N HIS A 165 16.37 20.74 -9.58
CA HIS A 165 16.86 20.64 -10.95
C HIS A 165 16.63 19.26 -11.58
N ALA A 166 15.98 18.34 -10.87
CA ALA A 166 15.71 16.99 -11.34
C ALA A 166 14.42 16.94 -12.18
N ASP A 167 14.47 16.19 -13.28
CA ASP A 167 13.29 15.80 -14.05
C ASP A 167 12.57 14.61 -13.41
N THR A 168 11.28 14.44 -13.73
CA THR A 168 10.43 13.39 -13.15
C THR A 168 10.99 11.99 -13.37
N LEU A 169 11.53 11.69 -14.56
CA LEU A 169 12.10 10.38 -14.86
C LEU A 169 13.32 10.08 -13.97
N SER A 170 14.21 11.05 -13.78
CA SER A 170 15.35 10.93 -12.86
C SER A 170 14.91 10.65 -11.42
N LEU A 171 13.86 11.32 -10.95
CA LEU A 171 13.28 11.12 -9.62
C LEU A 171 12.75 9.68 -9.46
N ASP A 172 12.01 9.19 -10.45
CA ASP A 172 11.43 7.84 -10.45
C ASP A 172 12.49 6.73 -10.50
N ILE A 173 13.62 6.95 -11.19
CA ILE A 173 14.76 6.03 -11.22
C ILE A 173 15.51 5.99 -9.87
N CYS A 174 15.52 7.11 -9.14
CA CYS A 174 16.25 7.24 -7.88
C CYS A 174 15.45 6.79 -6.65
N LEU A 175 14.12 6.73 -6.76
CA LEU A 175 13.24 6.29 -5.68
C LEU A 175 13.49 4.83 -5.22
N PRO A 176 13.58 3.81 -6.10
CA PRO A 176 13.77 2.42 -5.66
C PRO A 176 15.04 2.17 -4.82
N PRO A 177 16.23 2.70 -5.20
CA PRO A 177 17.43 2.61 -4.35
C PRO A 177 17.24 3.25 -2.97
N ALA A 178 16.56 4.39 -2.87
CA ALA A 178 16.30 5.06 -1.59
C ALA A 178 15.38 4.23 -0.68
N ILE A 179 14.35 3.60 -1.26
CA ILE A 179 13.44 2.68 -0.55
C ILE A 179 14.23 1.48 0.00
N ARG A 180 15.04 0.83 -0.85
CA ARG A 180 15.85 -0.34 -0.44
C ARG A 180 16.89 0.00 0.62
N ALA A 181 17.42 1.22 0.63
CA ALA A 181 18.31 1.71 1.67
C ALA A 181 17.60 1.98 3.01
N GLY A 182 16.26 1.99 3.03
CA GLY A 182 15.48 2.29 4.25
C GLY A 182 15.56 3.75 4.69
N ASN A 183 16.04 4.67 3.83
CA ASN A 183 16.17 6.08 4.21
C ASN A 183 14.85 6.83 4.00
N ILE A 184 14.06 6.91 5.07
CA ILE A 184 12.75 7.56 5.10
C ILE A 184 12.85 9.03 4.66
N GLN A 185 13.83 9.79 5.17
CA GLN A 185 13.99 11.21 4.85
C GLN A 185 14.35 11.45 3.38
N MET A 186 15.13 10.54 2.79
CA MET A 186 15.48 10.60 1.37
C MET A 186 14.28 10.28 0.49
N VAL A 187 13.49 9.27 0.84
CA VAL A 187 12.24 8.95 0.14
C VAL A 187 11.26 10.12 0.25
N GLU A 188 11.06 10.67 1.44
CA GLU A 188 10.19 11.83 1.64
C GLU A 188 10.61 13.02 0.76
N ALA A 189 11.92 13.31 0.69
CA ALA A 189 12.44 14.38 -0.15
C ALA A 189 12.17 14.12 -1.64
N LEU A 190 12.40 12.89 -2.14
CA LEU A 190 12.11 12.52 -3.53
C LEU A 190 10.60 12.64 -3.84
N ILE A 191 9.74 12.15 -2.95
CA ILE A 191 8.29 12.18 -3.10
C ILE A 191 7.74 13.63 -3.12
N ARG A 192 8.23 14.51 -2.24
CA ARG A 192 7.87 15.94 -2.22
C ARG A 192 8.16 16.66 -3.54
N TYR A 193 9.16 16.20 -4.29
CA TYR A 193 9.52 16.74 -5.61
C TYR A 193 8.82 16.03 -6.78
N GLY A 194 7.95 15.05 -6.50
CA GLY A 194 7.09 14.40 -7.50
C GLY A 194 7.55 13.02 -7.96
N ALA A 195 8.47 12.36 -7.26
CA ALA A 195 8.78 10.95 -7.52
C ALA A 195 7.54 10.07 -7.32
N SER A 196 7.38 9.05 -8.16
CA SER A 196 6.27 8.10 -8.08
C SER A 196 6.76 6.65 -8.13
N PRO A 197 6.30 5.78 -7.22
CA PRO A 197 6.68 4.37 -7.23
C PRO A 197 6.06 3.57 -8.39
N SER A 198 5.08 4.11 -9.12
CA SER A 198 4.37 3.35 -10.17
C SER A 198 4.98 3.47 -11.57
N GLN A 199 5.87 4.42 -11.81
CA GLN A 199 6.33 4.72 -13.18
C GLN A 199 7.38 3.73 -13.69
N THR A 200 8.17 3.13 -12.80
CA THR A 200 9.24 2.19 -13.14
C THR A 200 8.95 0.80 -12.59
N PRO A 201 9.30 -0.29 -13.29
CA PRO A 201 9.11 -1.65 -12.77
C PRO A 201 9.91 -1.88 -11.48
N GLU A 202 11.12 -1.32 -11.38
CA GLU A 202 11.92 -1.38 -10.15
C GLU A 202 11.27 -0.60 -9.00
N GLY A 203 10.55 0.48 -9.30
CA GLY A 203 9.80 1.25 -8.32
C GLY A 203 8.59 0.48 -7.79
N GLN A 204 7.88 -0.21 -8.67
CA GLN A 204 6.75 -1.07 -8.30
C GLN A 204 7.21 -2.21 -7.40
N ASP A 205 8.32 -2.87 -7.75
CA ASP A 205 8.92 -3.93 -6.95
C ASP A 205 9.39 -3.43 -5.58
N ALA A 206 10.13 -2.31 -5.54
CA ALA A 206 10.59 -1.72 -4.29
C ALA A 206 9.42 -1.30 -3.38
N PHE A 207 8.34 -0.77 -3.95
CA PHE A 207 7.14 -0.40 -3.20
C PHE A 207 6.46 -1.64 -2.58
N ARG A 208 6.29 -2.72 -3.35
CA ARG A 208 5.73 -3.99 -2.86
C ARG A 208 6.59 -4.61 -1.76
N GLN A 209 7.91 -4.59 -1.93
CA GLN A 209 8.85 -5.07 -0.93
C GLN A 209 8.74 -4.26 0.37
N ALA A 210 8.65 -2.92 0.27
CA ALA A 210 8.43 -2.06 1.42
C ALA A 210 7.08 -2.34 2.12
N CYS A 211 6.03 -2.62 1.35
CA CYS A 211 4.72 -2.99 1.91
C CYS A 211 4.74 -4.29 2.72
N SER A 212 5.65 -5.20 2.39
CA SER A 212 5.83 -6.47 3.08
C SER A 212 6.74 -6.37 4.33
N ALA A 213 7.35 -5.21 4.57
CA ALA A 213 8.31 -4.98 5.65
C ALA A 213 7.70 -4.08 6.75
N PRO A 214 7.44 -4.58 7.97
CA PRO A 214 6.77 -3.81 9.02
C PRO A 214 7.49 -2.51 9.41
N TYR A 215 8.83 -2.51 9.37
CA TYR A 215 9.65 -1.35 9.74
C TYR A 215 9.66 -0.23 8.70
N LEU A 216 9.05 -0.44 7.52
CA LEU A 216 8.92 0.56 6.45
C LEU A 216 7.48 1.10 6.34
N SER A 217 6.60 0.82 7.29
CA SER A 217 5.19 1.28 7.27
C SER A 217 5.06 2.79 7.12
N ASP A 218 5.86 3.57 7.87
CA ASP A 218 5.88 5.03 7.79
C ASP A 218 6.31 5.51 6.39
N MET A 219 7.31 4.84 5.80
CA MET A 219 7.79 5.13 4.46
C MET A 219 6.69 4.89 3.42
N VAL A 220 5.94 3.78 3.55
CA VAL A 220 4.78 3.50 2.68
C VAL A 220 3.71 4.59 2.85
N GLY A 221 3.46 5.04 4.08
CA GLY A 221 2.58 6.17 4.36
C GLY A 221 2.94 7.42 3.56
N PHE A 222 4.22 7.81 3.52
CA PHE A 222 4.68 8.94 2.72
C PHE A 222 4.52 8.71 1.21
N MET A 223 4.81 7.51 0.72
CA MET A 223 4.62 7.17 -0.70
C MET A 223 3.14 7.23 -1.14
N LEU A 224 2.21 6.90 -0.24
CA LEU A 224 0.77 7.04 -0.48
C LEU A 224 0.30 8.50 -0.47
N GLN A 225 1.03 9.40 0.19
CA GLN A 225 0.80 10.85 0.22
C GLN A 225 1.44 11.60 -0.96
N ALA A 226 2.09 10.88 -1.87
CA ALA A 226 2.75 11.47 -3.03
C ALA A 226 1.78 12.26 -3.93
N ILE A 227 2.32 13.26 -4.63
CA ILE A 227 1.59 14.01 -5.67
C ILE A 227 1.04 13.04 -6.73
N THR A 228 1.87 12.06 -7.11
CA THR A 228 1.52 10.97 -8.03
C THR A 228 1.50 9.64 -7.26
N PRO A 229 0.36 9.31 -6.62
CA PRO A 229 0.23 8.11 -5.81
C PRO A 229 0.35 6.84 -6.65
N PRO A 230 0.57 5.67 -6.01
CA PRO A 230 0.59 4.41 -6.74
C PRO A 230 -0.76 4.15 -7.43
N SER A 231 -0.71 3.44 -8.57
CA SER A 231 -1.93 3.02 -9.27
C SER A 231 -2.81 2.14 -8.37
N GLN A 232 -4.14 2.15 -8.59
CA GLN A 232 -5.07 1.32 -7.82
C GLN A 232 -4.69 -0.17 -7.88
N ILE A 233 -4.21 -0.65 -9.04
CA ILE A 233 -3.80 -2.05 -9.21
C ILE A 233 -2.60 -2.35 -8.33
N LEU A 234 -1.54 -1.52 -8.38
CA LEU A 234 -0.34 -1.71 -7.56
C LEU A 234 -0.67 -1.62 -6.06
N ALA A 235 -1.49 -0.65 -5.65
CA ALA A 235 -1.91 -0.51 -4.26
C ALA A 235 -2.70 -1.73 -3.77
N SER A 236 -3.57 -2.29 -4.61
CA SER A 236 -4.37 -3.48 -4.26
C SER A 236 -3.52 -4.74 -4.16
N GLN A 237 -2.59 -4.96 -5.09
CA GLN A 237 -1.62 -6.06 -5.03
C GLN A 237 -0.72 -5.94 -3.79
N SER A 238 -0.24 -4.72 -3.51
CA SER A 238 0.59 -4.45 -2.33
C SER A 238 -0.18 -4.64 -1.03
N MET A 239 -1.50 -4.42 -1.02
CA MET A 239 -2.35 -4.69 0.15
C MET A 239 -2.45 -6.19 0.42
N VAL A 240 -2.52 -7.03 -0.61
CA VAL A 240 -2.44 -8.49 -0.46
C VAL A 240 -1.08 -8.89 0.14
N ASP A 241 0.02 -8.36 -0.40
CA ASP A 241 1.38 -8.66 0.07
C ASP A 241 1.61 -8.23 1.53
N ALA A 242 1.22 -7.00 1.88
CA ALA A 242 1.26 -6.48 3.25
C ALA A 242 0.44 -7.33 4.22
N THR A 243 -0.74 -7.77 3.78
CA THR A 243 -1.63 -8.62 4.59
C THR A 243 -1.03 -10.01 4.81
N ARG A 244 -0.42 -10.60 3.77
CA ARG A 244 0.29 -11.88 3.86
C ARG A 244 1.50 -11.80 4.79
N ALA A 245 2.21 -10.67 4.79
CA ALA A 245 3.30 -10.39 5.71
C ALA A 245 2.83 -10.02 7.14
N GLY A 246 1.51 -9.83 7.35
CA GLY A 246 0.96 -9.45 8.65
C GLY A 246 1.22 -7.99 9.06
N CYS A 247 1.59 -7.12 8.12
CA CYS A 247 1.95 -5.72 8.33
C CYS A 247 0.69 -4.86 8.54
N ARG A 248 0.23 -4.75 9.79
CA ARG A 248 -1.01 -4.04 10.15
C ARG A 248 -1.05 -2.61 9.64
N ASP A 249 -0.03 -1.82 9.93
CA ASP A 249 -0.06 -0.38 9.64
C ASP A 249 0.02 -0.09 8.14
N THR A 250 0.74 -0.93 7.39
CA THR A 250 0.77 -0.88 5.93
C THR A 250 -0.59 -1.27 5.34
N THR A 251 -1.19 -2.38 5.77
CA THR A 251 -2.53 -2.80 5.30
C THR A 251 -3.58 -1.73 5.60
N LEU A 252 -3.53 -1.13 6.79
CA LEU A 252 -4.41 -0.03 7.17
C LEU A 252 -4.19 1.22 6.30
N SER A 253 -2.93 1.60 6.07
CA SER A 253 -2.61 2.76 5.22
C SER A 253 -3.06 2.53 3.77
N LEU A 254 -2.87 1.32 3.24
CA LEU A 254 -3.31 0.94 1.91
C LEU A 254 -4.84 0.91 1.79
N SER A 255 -5.56 0.32 2.76
CA SER A 255 -7.03 0.27 2.75
C SER A 255 -7.67 1.66 2.84
N ARG A 256 -7.00 2.60 3.51
CA ARG A 256 -7.38 4.02 3.61
C ARG A 256 -6.86 4.89 2.45
N SER A 257 -6.25 4.28 1.45
CA SER A 257 -5.76 4.96 0.25
C SER A 257 -6.67 4.67 -0.97
N PHE A 258 -6.07 4.29 -2.10
CA PHE A 258 -6.73 3.98 -3.37
C PHE A 258 -6.88 2.48 -3.62
N ALA A 259 -6.35 1.62 -2.73
CA ALA A 259 -6.44 0.18 -2.85
C ALA A 259 -7.90 -0.29 -2.88
N ASP A 260 -8.15 -1.34 -3.65
CA ASP A 260 -9.45 -1.96 -3.84
C ASP A 260 -9.56 -3.21 -2.96
N GLY A 261 -10.47 -3.18 -1.99
CA GLY A 261 -10.75 -4.33 -1.13
C GLY A 261 -11.31 -5.53 -1.89
N ASP A 262 -11.88 -5.34 -3.08
CA ASP A 262 -12.45 -6.42 -3.89
C ASP A 262 -11.46 -7.02 -4.90
N HIS A 263 -10.21 -6.52 -4.93
CA HIS A 263 -9.18 -7.00 -5.85
C HIS A 263 -8.99 -8.53 -5.76
N ASN A 264 -9.03 -9.18 -6.92
CA ASN A 264 -8.92 -10.63 -7.06
C ASN A 264 -9.91 -11.39 -6.14
N GLN A 265 -11.19 -11.01 -6.17
CA GLN A 265 -12.25 -11.58 -5.32
C GLN A 265 -11.98 -11.39 -3.82
N ALA A 266 -11.53 -10.19 -3.45
CA ALA A 266 -11.14 -9.85 -2.09
C ALA A 266 -10.02 -10.74 -1.51
N GLU A 267 -9.00 -11.04 -2.30
CA GLU A 267 -7.87 -11.91 -1.90
C GLU A 267 -7.23 -11.42 -0.59
N ALA A 268 -7.06 -10.10 -0.41
CA ALA A 268 -6.49 -9.55 0.82
C ALA A 268 -7.33 -9.93 2.05
N LEU A 269 -8.67 -9.87 1.95
CA LEU A 269 -9.56 -10.29 3.03
C LEU A 269 -9.45 -11.81 3.27
N GLN A 270 -9.44 -12.62 2.22
CA GLN A 270 -9.28 -14.08 2.34
C GLN A 270 -7.97 -14.44 3.06
N VAL A 271 -6.87 -13.76 2.74
CA VAL A 271 -5.57 -13.94 3.42
C VAL A 271 -5.65 -13.53 4.89
N ALA A 272 -6.23 -12.37 5.21
CA ALA A 272 -6.40 -11.92 6.60
C ALA A 272 -7.20 -12.93 7.44
N ILE A 273 -8.28 -13.45 6.87
CA ILE A 273 -9.13 -14.48 7.47
C ILE A 273 -8.36 -15.79 7.65
N GLY A 274 -7.63 -16.25 6.63
CA GLY A 274 -6.81 -17.45 6.70
C GLY A 274 -5.74 -17.38 7.80
N LEU A 275 -5.18 -16.19 8.04
CA LEU A 275 -4.22 -15.92 9.12
C LEU A 275 -4.87 -15.75 10.50
N GLY A 276 -6.20 -15.67 10.60
CA GLY A 276 -6.89 -15.38 11.87
C GLY A 276 -6.67 -13.95 12.38
N ARG A 277 -6.23 -13.03 11.51
CA ARG A 277 -5.84 -11.67 11.87
C ARG A 277 -7.03 -10.71 11.80
N ARG A 278 -7.76 -10.62 12.91
CA ARG A 278 -8.93 -9.75 13.12
C ARG A 278 -8.65 -8.28 12.78
N ASP A 279 -7.49 -7.80 13.18
CA ASP A 279 -7.01 -6.44 12.93
C ASP A 279 -6.83 -6.13 11.44
N LEU A 280 -6.32 -7.07 10.66
CA LEU A 280 -6.19 -6.92 9.20
C LEU A 280 -7.54 -7.02 8.50
N ALA A 281 -8.37 -7.99 8.89
CA ALA A 281 -9.69 -8.20 8.28
C ALA A 281 -10.58 -6.95 8.42
N ILE A 282 -10.63 -6.36 9.62
CA ILE A 282 -11.43 -5.16 9.86
C ILE A 282 -10.85 -3.93 9.17
N ALA A 283 -9.52 -3.80 9.07
CA ALA A 283 -8.89 -2.71 8.34
C ALA A 283 -9.24 -2.73 6.84
N ILE A 284 -9.37 -3.92 6.24
CA ILE A 284 -9.76 -4.10 4.84
C ILE A 284 -11.26 -3.82 4.66
N ILE A 285 -12.12 -4.36 5.54
CA ILE A 285 -13.58 -4.16 5.49
C ILE A 285 -13.96 -2.68 5.71
N MET A 286 -13.20 -1.94 6.51
CA MET A 286 -13.43 -0.51 6.75
C MET A 286 -12.61 0.42 5.83
N GLY A 287 -12.02 -0.14 4.77
CA GLY A 287 -11.28 0.63 3.75
C GLY A 287 -12.17 1.63 3.00
N ASN A 288 -11.54 2.52 2.23
CA ASN A 288 -12.27 3.47 1.38
C ASN A 288 -13.05 2.78 0.25
N LYS A 289 -12.57 1.61 -0.18
CA LYS A 289 -13.21 0.72 -1.15
C LYS A 289 -13.35 -0.67 -0.52
N PRO A 290 -14.40 -0.92 0.26
CA PRO A 290 -14.58 -2.19 0.95
C PRO A 290 -14.85 -3.33 -0.04
N PRO A 291 -14.52 -4.58 0.32
CA PRO A 291 -14.85 -5.78 -0.45
C PRO A 291 -16.35 -5.87 -0.78
N GLN A 292 -16.69 -6.41 -1.96
CA GLN A 292 -18.08 -6.66 -2.32
C GLN A 292 -18.58 -7.96 -1.70
N SER A 293 -19.91 -8.12 -1.68
CA SER A 293 -20.57 -9.28 -1.05
C SER A 293 -20.06 -10.63 -1.59
N GLU A 294 -19.69 -10.73 -2.86
CA GLU A 294 -19.11 -11.96 -3.42
C GLU A 294 -17.72 -12.26 -2.85
N GLY A 295 -16.83 -11.26 -2.77
CA GLY A 295 -15.51 -11.40 -2.13
C GLY A 295 -15.62 -11.69 -0.62
N VAL A 296 -16.58 -11.07 0.07
CA VAL A 296 -16.88 -11.38 1.49
C VAL A 296 -17.35 -12.83 1.63
N SER A 297 -18.22 -13.32 0.74
CA SER A 297 -18.65 -14.73 0.74
C SER A 297 -17.50 -15.70 0.42
N ALA A 298 -16.54 -15.32 -0.42
CA ALA A 298 -15.33 -16.10 -0.65
C ALA A 298 -14.47 -16.20 0.63
N ALA A 299 -14.25 -15.08 1.33
CA ALA A 299 -13.57 -15.07 2.62
C ALA A 299 -14.32 -15.84 3.70
N PHE A 300 -15.65 -15.83 3.69
CA PHE A 300 -16.49 -16.66 4.56
C PHE A 300 -16.21 -18.14 4.34
N ARG A 301 -16.11 -18.58 3.08
CA ARG A 301 -15.74 -19.96 2.75
C ARG A 301 -14.38 -20.32 3.34
N THR A 302 -13.37 -19.46 3.14
CA THR A 302 -12.03 -19.63 3.72
C THR A 302 -12.07 -19.79 5.25
N LEU A 303 -12.91 -19.01 5.95
CA LEU A 303 -13.05 -19.12 7.41
C LEU A 303 -13.64 -20.48 7.83
N VAL A 304 -14.69 -20.93 7.15
CA VAL A 304 -15.39 -22.18 7.47
C VAL A 304 -14.45 -23.37 7.29
N GLU A 305 -13.74 -23.42 6.16
CA GLU A 305 -12.79 -24.49 5.79
C GLU A 305 -11.51 -24.48 6.65
N ASN A 306 -11.21 -23.37 7.34
CA ASN A 306 -10.05 -23.32 8.22
C ASN A 306 -10.35 -23.99 9.57
N HIS A 307 -9.84 -25.21 9.72
CA HIS A 307 -9.97 -26.01 10.94
C HIS A 307 -8.88 -25.73 11.99
N THR A 308 -7.86 -24.94 11.65
CA THR A 308 -6.72 -24.65 12.56
C THR A 308 -6.94 -23.42 13.43
N LEU A 309 -7.94 -22.59 13.10
CA LEU A 309 -8.23 -21.36 13.84
C LEU A 309 -8.82 -21.66 15.21
N HIS A 310 -8.36 -20.90 16.20
CA HIS A 310 -8.89 -20.93 17.56
C HIS A 310 -10.39 -20.57 17.56
N PRO A 311 -11.27 -21.33 18.26
CA PRO A 311 -12.72 -21.17 18.13
C PRO A 311 -13.26 -19.76 18.46
N PRO A 312 -12.81 -19.07 19.53
CA PRO A 312 -13.16 -17.66 19.77
C PRO A 312 -12.83 -16.73 18.61
N THR A 313 -11.62 -16.83 18.04
CA THR A 313 -11.22 -16.01 16.89
C THR A 313 -12.08 -16.32 15.66
N LYS A 314 -12.43 -17.60 15.46
CA LYS A 314 -13.31 -18.03 14.37
C LYS A 314 -14.72 -17.44 14.54
N LEU A 315 -15.25 -17.38 15.76
CA LEU A 315 -16.55 -16.78 16.07
C LEU A 315 -16.57 -15.27 15.79
N GLU A 316 -15.53 -14.55 16.23
CA GLU A 316 -15.40 -13.10 16.01
C GLU A 316 -15.25 -12.74 14.52
N LEU A 317 -14.43 -13.50 13.78
CA LEU A 317 -14.30 -13.31 12.34
C LEU A 317 -15.59 -13.69 11.60
N MET A 318 -16.33 -14.67 12.09
CA MET A 318 -17.64 -15.04 11.55
C MET A 318 -18.61 -13.87 11.66
N GLU A 319 -18.71 -13.28 12.87
CA GLU A 319 -19.57 -12.12 13.12
C GLU A 319 -19.23 -10.96 12.18
N LEU A 320 -17.93 -10.66 12.04
CA LEU A 320 -17.45 -9.61 11.14
C LEU A 320 -17.89 -9.84 9.68
N LEU A 321 -17.73 -11.06 9.16
CA LEU A 321 -18.09 -11.38 7.77
C LEU A 321 -19.60 -11.35 7.55
N LEU A 322 -20.39 -11.78 8.53
CA LEU A 322 -21.86 -11.65 8.49
C LEU A 322 -22.28 -10.18 8.47
N CYS A 323 -21.68 -9.33 9.33
CA CYS A 323 -21.91 -7.89 9.30
C CYS A 323 -21.48 -7.25 7.96
N ALA A 324 -20.40 -7.72 7.36
CA ALA A 324 -19.91 -7.25 6.05
C ALA A 324 -20.76 -7.74 4.87
N GLY A 325 -21.79 -8.56 5.10
CA GLY A 325 -22.75 -8.99 4.08
C GLY A 325 -22.40 -10.31 3.39
N ALA A 326 -21.75 -11.23 4.10
CA ALA A 326 -21.62 -12.62 3.65
C ALA A 326 -23.01 -13.23 3.39
N LYS A 327 -23.17 -13.87 2.24
CA LYS A 327 -24.43 -14.49 1.81
C LYS A 327 -24.21 -15.76 0.99
N GLY A 328 -25.30 -16.49 0.77
CA GLY A 328 -25.33 -17.70 -0.06
C GLY A 328 -25.29 -18.98 0.76
N ASP A 329 -25.34 -20.12 0.05
CA ASP A 329 -25.53 -21.45 0.64
C ASP A 329 -24.45 -21.84 1.64
N MET A 330 -23.22 -21.33 1.47
CA MET A 330 -22.12 -21.58 2.40
C MET A 330 -22.43 -21.10 3.82
N VAL A 331 -23.20 -20.02 3.96
CA VAL A 331 -23.60 -19.50 5.28
C VAL A 331 -24.57 -20.47 5.96
N SER A 332 -25.52 -21.03 5.21
CA SER A 332 -26.44 -22.05 5.70
C SER A 332 -25.75 -23.38 5.99
N HIS A 333 -24.77 -23.76 5.16
CA HIS A 333 -23.94 -24.93 5.39
C HIS A 333 -23.08 -24.79 6.66
N ALA A 334 -22.56 -23.59 6.94
CA ALA A 334 -21.81 -23.32 8.17
C ALA A 334 -22.67 -23.53 9.43
N LEU A 335 -23.97 -23.22 9.37
CA LEU A 335 -24.90 -23.49 10.46
C LEU A 335 -25.06 -25.01 10.70
N GLN A 336 -25.17 -25.78 9.62
CA GLN A 336 -25.19 -27.24 9.70
C GLN A 336 -23.90 -27.77 10.36
N LEU A 337 -22.73 -27.34 9.87
CA LEU A 337 -21.45 -27.76 10.44
C LEU A 337 -21.32 -27.39 11.92
N ALA A 338 -21.80 -26.21 12.34
CA ALA A 338 -21.78 -25.78 13.73
C ALA A 338 -22.64 -26.70 14.62
N CYS A 339 -23.81 -27.11 14.14
CA CYS A 339 -24.68 -28.04 14.86
C CYS A 339 -24.09 -29.46 14.92
N ASP A 340 -23.56 -29.97 13.80
CA ASP A 340 -22.95 -31.30 13.72
C ASP A 340 -21.70 -31.42 14.62
N SER A 341 -20.96 -30.33 14.76
CA SER A 341 -19.77 -30.24 15.63
C SER A 341 -20.07 -29.79 17.07
N GLN A 342 -21.35 -29.57 17.43
CA GLN A 342 -21.79 -29.07 18.74
C GLN A 342 -21.17 -27.72 19.14
N PHE A 343 -20.77 -26.89 18.16
CA PHE A 343 -20.32 -25.53 18.39
C PHE A 343 -21.53 -24.59 18.53
N TYR A 344 -22.23 -24.69 19.66
CA TYR A 344 -23.50 -23.99 19.88
C TYR A 344 -23.40 -22.47 19.83
N ASP A 345 -22.30 -21.86 20.29
CA ASP A 345 -22.12 -20.40 20.19
C ASP A 345 -22.10 -19.93 18.73
N MET A 346 -21.45 -20.70 17.85
CA MET A 346 -21.44 -20.45 16.40
C MET A 346 -22.82 -20.63 15.79
N ALA A 347 -23.55 -21.68 16.18
CA ALA A 347 -24.91 -21.91 15.70
C ALA A 347 -25.87 -20.78 16.12
N ASN A 348 -25.76 -20.34 17.39
CA ASN A 348 -26.55 -19.22 17.92
C ASN A 348 -26.23 -17.91 17.20
N LEU A 349 -24.95 -17.63 16.93
CA LEU A 349 -24.53 -16.47 16.14
C LEU A 349 -25.13 -16.51 14.73
N LEU A 350 -24.99 -17.63 14.00
CA LEU A 350 -25.55 -17.75 12.66
C LEU A 350 -27.08 -17.60 12.66
N ALA A 351 -27.78 -18.19 13.63
CA ALA A 351 -29.22 -18.03 13.79
C ALA A 351 -29.62 -16.56 14.06
N SER A 352 -28.89 -15.83 14.90
CA SER A 352 -29.19 -14.43 15.20
C SER A 352 -29.03 -13.51 13.99
N TYR A 353 -28.16 -13.87 13.05
CA TYR A 353 -27.97 -13.16 11.78
C TYR A 353 -28.97 -13.57 10.68
N GLY A 354 -29.92 -14.46 10.97
CA GLY A 354 -30.99 -14.81 10.03
C GLY A 354 -30.60 -15.78 8.94
N VAL A 355 -29.60 -16.62 9.19
CA VAL A 355 -29.21 -17.68 8.28
C VAL A 355 -30.39 -18.62 8.02
N SER A 356 -30.54 -19.06 6.77
CA SER A 356 -31.68 -19.89 6.39
C SER A 356 -31.68 -21.22 7.11
N ILE A 357 -32.79 -21.50 7.83
CA ILE A 357 -33.03 -22.78 8.50
C ILE A 357 -33.67 -23.82 7.57
N GLU A 358 -33.99 -23.46 6.33
CA GLU A 358 -34.62 -24.35 5.34
C GLU A 358 -33.59 -25.14 4.52
N TYR A 359 -32.30 -24.79 4.63
CA TYR A 359 -31.23 -25.43 3.89
C TYR A 359 -31.21 -26.95 4.10
N ASN A 360 -31.01 -27.68 2.99
CA ASN A 360 -31.03 -29.13 2.96
C ASN A 360 -32.30 -29.73 3.60
N GLU A 361 -33.47 -29.26 3.16
CA GLU A 361 -34.79 -29.65 3.68
C GLU A 361 -34.96 -29.46 5.20
N ALA A 362 -34.48 -28.34 5.71
CA ALA A 362 -34.46 -28.04 7.14
C ALA A 362 -33.74 -29.08 8.00
N TYR A 363 -32.64 -29.66 7.47
CA TYR A 363 -31.84 -30.68 8.15
C TYR A 363 -31.46 -30.27 9.58
N VAL A 364 -30.94 -29.05 9.75
CA VAL A 364 -30.49 -28.54 11.05
C VAL A 364 -31.63 -28.51 12.07
N LEU A 365 -32.79 -28.00 11.67
CA LEU A 365 -33.97 -27.93 12.54
C LEU A 365 -34.48 -29.33 12.90
N LYS A 366 -34.58 -30.24 11.92
CA LYS A 366 -34.99 -31.64 12.15
C LYS A 366 -34.02 -32.36 13.09
N SER A 367 -32.72 -32.15 12.90
CA SER A 367 -31.67 -32.74 13.75
C SER A 367 -31.79 -32.23 15.19
N ALA A 368 -31.90 -30.92 15.38
CA ALA A 368 -32.08 -30.30 16.71
C ALA A 368 -33.35 -30.81 17.42
N ILE A 369 -34.48 -30.94 16.70
CA ILE A 369 -35.73 -31.50 17.23
C ILE A 369 -35.57 -32.95 17.65
N SER A 370 -35.02 -33.80 16.77
CA SER A 370 -34.88 -35.24 17.04
C SER A 370 -33.95 -35.54 18.22
N GLN A 371 -32.96 -34.67 18.44
CA GLN A 371 -32.05 -34.73 19.59
C GLN A 371 -32.60 -34.05 20.85
N GLY A 372 -33.77 -33.41 20.79
CA GLY A 372 -34.39 -32.73 21.94
C GLY A 372 -33.65 -31.46 22.39
N GLN A 373 -32.88 -30.81 21.50
CA GLN A 373 -32.11 -29.61 21.80
C GLN A 373 -33.00 -28.35 21.81
N ILE A 374 -33.81 -28.19 22.87
CA ILE A 374 -34.87 -27.16 22.94
C ILE A 374 -34.33 -25.74 22.78
N ASP A 375 -33.18 -25.42 23.36
CA ASP A 375 -32.61 -24.07 23.28
C ASP A 375 -32.15 -23.72 21.86
N LEU A 376 -31.55 -24.68 21.16
CA LEU A 376 -31.17 -24.50 19.75
C LEU A 376 -32.42 -24.39 18.86
N VAL A 377 -33.43 -25.24 19.06
CA VAL A 377 -34.72 -25.14 18.34
C VAL A 377 -35.35 -23.77 18.55
N ARG A 378 -35.36 -23.28 19.79
CA ARG A 378 -35.86 -21.94 20.14
C ARG A 378 -35.04 -20.85 19.45
N ALA A 379 -33.71 -20.94 19.44
CA ALA A 379 -32.85 -19.97 18.76
C ALA A 379 -33.10 -19.92 17.24
N LEU A 380 -33.24 -21.09 16.60
CA LEU A 380 -33.50 -21.21 15.16
C LEU A 380 -34.87 -20.65 14.77
N LEU A 381 -35.92 -20.96 15.53
CA LEU A 381 -37.29 -20.55 15.22
C LEU A 381 -37.59 -19.09 15.61
N ASN A 382 -36.95 -18.57 16.65
CA ASN A 382 -37.09 -17.16 17.05
C ASN A 382 -36.23 -16.20 16.19
N GLY A 383 -35.35 -16.76 15.36
CA GLY A 383 -34.52 -16.01 14.42
C GLY A 383 -35.33 -15.29 13.33
N PRO A 384 -34.70 -14.39 12.56
CA PRO A 384 -35.39 -13.68 11.48
C PRO A 384 -35.59 -14.51 10.20
N SER A 385 -35.12 -15.76 10.17
CA SER A 385 -35.31 -16.72 9.08
C SER A 385 -36.76 -17.21 9.02
N LYS A 386 -37.32 -17.33 7.81
CA LYS A 386 -38.65 -17.89 7.61
C LYS A 386 -38.60 -19.42 7.51
N LEU A 387 -39.64 -20.08 8.00
CA LEU A 387 -39.89 -21.50 7.79
C LEU A 387 -41.19 -21.66 6.97
N SER A 388 -41.12 -22.38 5.86
CA SER A 388 -42.30 -22.71 5.05
C SER A 388 -43.18 -23.74 5.77
N ALA A 389 -44.49 -23.63 5.58
CA ALA A 389 -45.47 -24.53 6.20
C ALA A 389 -45.20 -26.01 5.87
N THR A 390 -44.72 -26.31 4.65
CA THR A 390 -44.36 -27.66 4.23
C THR A 390 -43.20 -28.22 5.04
N LEU A 391 -42.13 -27.44 5.23
CA LEU A 391 -40.99 -27.87 6.03
C LEU A 391 -41.32 -27.91 7.53
N ALA A 392 -42.15 -27.00 8.02
CA ALA A 392 -42.67 -27.04 9.39
C ALA A 392 -43.44 -28.34 9.66
N SER A 393 -44.36 -28.73 8.76
CA SER A 393 -45.10 -29.99 8.86
C SER A 393 -44.17 -31.21 8.88
N ASN A 394 -43.14 -31.22 8.03
CA ASN A 394 -42.14 -32.28 8.02
C ASN A 394 -41.36 -32.36 9.34
N CYS A 395 -41.10 -31.24 10.01
CA CYS A 395 -40.43 -31.20 11.31
C CYS A 395 -41.27 -31.80 12.45
N VAL A 396 -42.60 -31.79 12.36
CA VAL A 396 -43.49 -32.42 13.35
C VAL A 396 -43.28 -33.93 13.43
N SER A 397 -42.93 -34.57 12.30
CA SER A 397 -42.72 -36.03 12.22
C SER A 397 -41.53 -36.53 13.05
N VAL A 398 -40.55 -35.66 13.33
CA VAL A 398 -39.32 -36.01 14.05
C VAL A 398 -39.34 -35.63 15.53
N ILE A 399 -40.46 -35.11 16.05
CA ILE A 399 -40.59 -34.72 17.47
C ILE A 399 -40.48 -35.97 18.38
N PRO A 400 -39.57 -35.98 19.38
CA PRO A 400 -39.44 -37.07 20.33
C PRO A 400 -40.75 -37.36 21.07
N ARG A 401 -41.05 -38.64 21.33
CA ARG A 401 -42.30 -39.07 22.00
C ARG A 401 -42.33 -38.79 23.51
N THR A 402 -41.24 -38.30 24.08
CA THR A 402 -41.15 -37.87 25.49
C THR A 402 -42.09 -36.69 25.73
N TYR A 403 -42.99 -36.83 26.71
CA TYR A 403 -44.14 -35.94 26.93
C TYR A 403 -43.75 -34.46 27.08
N GLN A 404 -42.70 -34.18 27.85
CA GLN A 404 -42.27 -32.81 28.21
C GLN A 404 -41.60 -32.08 27.04
N THR A 405 -40.66 -32.71 26.33
CA THR A 405 -40.07 -32.16 25.11
C THR A 405 -41.08 -32.02 23.98
N ARG A 406 -42.09 -32.90 23.92
CA ARG A 406 -43.11 -32.87 22.89
C ARG A 406 -44.00 -31.63 23.03
N THR A 407 -44.45 -31.28 24.23
CA THR A 407 -45.26 -30.07 24.45
C THR A 407 -44.49 -28.80 24.12
N ASP A 408 -43.21 -28.72 24.52
CA ASP A 408 -42.38 -27.54 24.31
C ASP A 408 -42.08 -27.30 22.84
N ILE A 409 -41.65 -28.33 22.10
CA ILE A 409 -41.34 -28.21 20.66
C ILE A 409 -42.61 -27.93 19.85
N TRP A 410 -43.74 -28.56 20.21
CA TRP A 410 -44.99 -28.36 19.48
C TRP A 410 -45.51 -26.93 19.63
N SER A 411 -45.31 -26.29 20.79
CA SER A 411 -45.62 -24.88 20.99
C SER A 411 -44.79 -23.93 20.12
N LEU A 412 -43.56 -24.32 19.76
CA LEU A 412 -42.63 -23.52 18.97
C LEU A 412 -42.88 -23.62 17.45
N ILE A 413 -43.43 -24.74 16.96
CA ILE A 413 -43.65 -25.00 15.52
C ILE A 413 -45.07 -24.61 15.06
N SER A 414 -46.01 -24.48 16.00
CA SER A 414 -47.45 -24.29 15.68
C SER A 414 -47.88 -22.83 15.43
N TYR A 415 -46.94 -21.92 15.17
CA TYR A 415 -47.15 -20.52 14.75
C TYR A 415 -46.48 -20.29 13.40
#